data_AF-A0A7L6AVM8-F1
#
_entry.id   AF-A0A7L6AVM8-F1
#
_cell.length_a   1.000
_cell.length_b   1.000
_cell.length_c   1.000
_cell.angle_alpha   90.00
_cell.angle_beta   90.00
_cell.angle_gamma   90.00
#
_symmetry.space_group_name_H-M   'P 1'
#
loop_
_entity.id
_entity.type
_entity.pdbx_description
1 polymer ?
#
loop_
_entity_poly.entity_id
_entity_poly.type
_entity_poly.pdbx_seq_one_letter_code
_entity_poly.pdbx_strand_id
1 'polypeptide(L)'
;MDEIVGVNAWYNIRAFNADNKGVLWEHNADVGIDAVAVYDATGDSIPEVIYGDGQWGNIYVLRGNNGTPLWSVANPEHGVTNVLIGEVDSDASLELIWGAGHSSTEPDYLYIHDIDSGMRQWQSPEGSEGGSQPSVLVS
;
A
#
# COMPACT_ATOMS: atom_id res chain seq x y z
N MET A 1 -7.47 4.64 -22.62
CA MET A 1 -8.33 5.53 -21.81
C MET A 1 -7.50 5.69 -20.57
N ASP A 2 -6.83 6.83 -20.45
CA ASP A 2 -5.79 6.99 -19.46
C ASP A 2 -6.42 7.63 -18.22
N GLU A 3 -6.09 7.10 -17.05
CA GLU A 3 -6.65 7.50 -15.77
C GLU A 3 -5.55 8.08 -14.90
N ILE A 4 -5.87 9.15 -14.16
CA ILE A 4 -4.97 9.75 -13.19
C ILE A 4 -5.62 9.59 -11.82
N VAL A 5 -4.94 8.91 -10.91
CA VAL A 5 -5.33 8.83 -9.50
C VAL A 5 -4.55 9.88 -8.73
N GLY A 6 -5.26 10.68 -7.93
CA GLY A 6 -4.67 11.71 -7.08
C GLY A 6 -5.35 11.81 -5.72
N VAL A 7 -4.57 12.16 -4.70
CA VAL A 7 -5.07 12.44 -3.34
C VAL A 7 -5.26 13.95 -3.22
N ASN A 8 -6.49 14.42 -3.01
CA ASN A 8 -6.83 15.86 -3.10
C ASN A 8 -7.14 16.52 -1.74
N ALA A 9 -7.43 15.74 -0.72
CA ALA A 9 -7.50 16.16 0.68
C ALA A 9 -6.98 15.01 1.53
N TRP A 10 -6.56 15.27 2.77
CA TRP A 10 -5.87 14.29 3.62
C TRP A 10 -6.60 12.95 3.75
N TYR A 11 -7.92 12.93 3.47
CA TYR A 11 -8.80 11.77 3.56
C TYR A 11 -9.42 11.34 2.22
N ASN A 12 -9.10 11.98 1.09
CA ASN A 12 -9.86 11.79 -0.15
C ASN A 12 -8.96 11.41 -1.34
N ILE A 13 -9.30 10.27 -1.94
CA ILE A 13 -8.71 9.73 -3.17
C ILE A 13 -9.70 9.97 -4.30
N ARG A 14 -9.21 10.48 -5.44
CA ARG A 14 -10.01 10.67 -6.65
C ARG A 14 -9.31 10.11 -7.86
N ALA A 15 -10.12 9.52 -8.74
CA ALA A 15 -9.71 9.27 -10.10
C ALA A 15 -10.25 10.33 -11.05
N PHE A 16 -9.44 10.65 -12.05
CA PHE A 16 -9.78 11.59 -13.10
C PHE A 16 -9.60 10.96 -14.47
N ASN A 17 -10.49 11.30 -15.38
CA ASN A 17 -10.30 11.06 -16.80
C ASN A 17 -9.14 11.93 -17.31
N ALA A 18 -8.12 11.35 -17.94
CA ALA A 18 -6.95 12.10 -18.38
C ALA A 18 -7.25 13.12 -19.49
N ASP A 19 -8.27 12.87 -20.33
CA ASP A 19 -8.60 13.74 -21.47
C ASP A 19 -9.28 15.03 -21.02
N ASN A 20 -10.26 14.92 -20.11
CA ASN A 20 -11.12 16.05 -19.73
C ASN A 20 -11.00 16.48 -18.26
N LYS A 21 -10.18 15.79 -17.46
CA LYS A 21 -9.96 16.05 -16.02
C LYS A 21 -11.23 15.96 -15.16
N GLY A 22 -12.28 15.35 -15.68
CA GLY A 22 -13.51 15.06 -14.94
C GLY A 22 -13.26 13.94 -13.94
N VAL A 23 -13.87 14.07 -12.76
CA VAL A 23 -13.85 13.03 -11.72
C VAL A 23 -14.59 11.80 -12.23
N LEU A 24 -13.93 10.64 -12.17
CA LEU A 24 -14.51 9.33 -12.47
C LEU A 24 -15.17 8.73 -11.23
N TRP A 25 -14.43 8.73 -10.12
CA TRP A 25 -14.90 8.27 -8.82
C TRP A 25 -14.12 8.97 -7.68
N GLU A 26 -14.68 8.92 -6.48
CA GLU A 26 -14.05 9.41 -5.26
C GLU A 26 -14.20 8.37 -4.14
N HIS A 27 -13.19 8.28 -3.29
CA HIS A 27 -13.21 7.49 -2.06
C HIS A 27 -12.78 8.36 -0.88
N ASN A 28 -13.50 8.24 0.23
CA ASN A 28 -13.15 8.91 1.48
C ASN A 28 -12.63 7.88 2.47
N ALA A 29 -11.38 8.05 2.90
CA ALA A 29 -10.77 7.31 3.99
C ALA A 29 -11.23 7.88 5.34
N ASP A 30 -11.27 7.00 6.35
CA ASP A 30 -11.63 7.37 7.71
C ASP A 30 -10.45 8.03 8.46
N VAL A 31 -9.22 7.70 8.06
CA VAL A 31 -7.97 8.21 8.63
C VAL A 31 -7.19 8.95 7.54
N GLY A 32 -6.28 9.85 7.94
CA GLY A 32 -5.44 10.58 7.01
C GLY A 32 -4.60 9.61 6.19
N ILE A 33 -4.36 9.91 4.92
CA ILE A 33 -3.66 9.05 3.97
C ILE A 33 -2.24 9.56 3.81
N ASP A 34 -1.25 8.75 4.17
CA ASP A 34 0.17 9.11 4.08
C ASP A 34 0.91 8.34 2.98
N ALA A 35 0.35 7.21 2.53
CA ALA A 35 0.93 6.39 1.47
C ALA A 35 -0.11 6.02 0.41
N VAL A 36 0.26 6.08 -0.86
CA VAL A 36 -0.54 5.63 -2.00
C VAL A 36 0.35 4.95 -3.04
N ALA A 37 -0.14 3.85 -3.62
CA ALA A 37 0.42 3.21 -4.79
C ALA A 37 -0.70 2.77 -5.75
N VAL A 38 -0.34 2.56 -7.01
CA VAL A 38 -1.24 2.03 -8.04
C VAL A 38 -0.55 0.83 -8.68
N TYR A 39 -1.19 -0.33 -8.64
CA TYR A 39 -0.64 -1.59 -9.14
C TYR A 39 -1.75 -2.57 -9.47
N ASP A 40 -1.58 -3.40 -10.51
CA ASP A 40 -2.48 -4.52 -10.82
C ASP A 40 -2.23 -5.65 -9.82
N ALA A 41 -2.86 -5.56 -8.65
CA ALA A 41 -2.67 -6.48 -7.55
C ALA A 41 -3.55 -7.72 -7.68
N THR A 42 -4.53 -7.71 -8.58
CA THR A 42 -5.42 -8.84 -8.85
C THR A 42 -5.06 -9.63 -10.12
N GLY A 43 -4.17 -9.11 -10.95
CA GLY A 43 -3.76 -9.73 -12.21
C GLY A 43 -4.84 -9.67 -13.30
N ASP A 44 -5.82 -8.78 -13.16
CA ASP A 44 -6.94 -8.64 -14.10
C ASP A 44 -6.70 -7.58 -15.18
N SER A 45 -5.49 -7.00 -15.23
CA SER A 45 -5.08 -5.91 -16.11
C SER A 45 -5.74 -4.55 -15.82
N ILE A 46 -6.41 -4.39 -14.67
CA ILE A 46 -6.93 -3.12 -14.17
C ILE A 46 -6.20 -2.80 -12.87
N PRO A 47 -5.33 -1.76 -12.84
CA PRO A 47 -4.61 -1.42 -11.63
C PRO A 47 -5.53 -1.02 -10.47
N GLU A 48 -5.30 -1.61 -9.30
CA GLU A 48 -5.90 -1.19 -8.03
C GLU A 48 -5.22 0.07 -7.47
N VAL A 49 -5.93 0.74 -6.54
CA VAL A 49 -5.36 1.81 -5.71
C VAL A 49 -5.14 1.28 -4.30
N ILE A 50 -3.88 1.27 -3.88
CA ILE A 50 -3.44 0.85 -2.55
C ILE A 50 -3.16 2.11 -1.74
N TYR A 51 -3.68 2.21 -0.53
CA TYR A 51 -3.38 3.33 0.35
C TYR A 51 -3.19 2.91 1.80
N GLY A 52 -2.37 3.66 2.52
CA GLY A 52 -2.06 3.43 3.93
C GLY A 52 -2.47 4.61 4.79
N ASP A 53 -3.06 4.30 5.94
CA ASP A 53 -3.40 5.30 6.96
C ASP A 53 -2.14 5.89 7.61
N GLY A 54 -2.11 7.22 7.79
CA GLY A 54 -1.00 7.98 8.38
C GLY A 54 -0.98 8.02 9.90
N GLN A 55 -2.10 7.68 10.54
CA GLN A 55 -2.16 7.40 11.98
C GLN A 55 -2.62 5.96 12.17
N TRP A 56 -2.56 5.39 13.39
CA TRP A 56 -3.02 4.02 13.71
C TRP A 56 -4.07 3.52 12.72
N GLY A 57 -3.80 2.44 11.99
CA GLY A 57 -4.66 2.15 10.86
C GLY A 57 -4.21 0.97 10.04
N ASN A 58 -4.68 0.92 8.80
CA ASN A 58 -4.51 -0.24 7.94
C ASN A 58 -3.97 0.17 6.57
N ILE A 59 -3.63 -0.85 5.78
CA ILE A 59 -3.47 -0.74 4.34
C ILE A 59 -4.78 -1.19 3.71
N TYR A 60 -5.27 -0.42 2.74
CA TYR A 60 -6.51 -0.70 2.03
C TYR A 60 -6.25 -0.78 0.54
N VAL A 61 -7.06 -1.58 -0.12
CA VAL A 61 -7.04 -1.73 -1.58
C VAL A 61 -8.42 -1.44 -2.13
N LEU A 62 -8.44 -0.55 -3.13
CA LEU A 62 -9.63 -0.15 -3.87
C LEU A 62 -9.52 -0.64 -5.31
N ARG A 63 -10.64 -1.03 -5.90
CA ARG A 63 -10.70 -1.27 -7.35
C ARG A 63 -10.42 0.01 -8.11
N GLY A 64 -9.50 -0.02 -9.07
CA GLY A 64 -9.16 1.17 -9.86
C GLY A 64 -10.30 1.69 -10.73
N ASN A 65 -11.20 0.81 -11.19
CA ASN A 65 -12.26 1.20 -12.10
C ASN A 65 -13.43 1.97 -11.46
N ASN A 66 -13.60 1.88 -10.13
CA ASN A 66 -14.76 2.47 -9.45
C ASN A 66 -14.52 2.93 -8.01
N GLY A 67 -13.30 2.80 -7.49
CA GLY A 67 -12.94 3.22 -6.14
C GLY A 67 -13.56 2.40 -5.01
N THR A 68 -14.22 1.27 -5.30
CA THR A 68 -14.84 0.45 -4.25
C THR A 68 -13.80 -0.36 -3.48
N PRO A 69 -13.95 -0.52 -2.14
CA PRO A 69 -13.07 -1.37 -1.35
C PRO A 69 -13.04 -2.82 -1.87
N LEU A 70 -11.83 -3.37 -1.96
CA LEU A 70 -11.56 -4.74 -2.36
C LEU A 70 -11.18 -5.59 -1.15
N TRP A 71 -10.11 -5.22 -0.45
CA TRP A 71 -9.62 -5.86 0.78
C TRP A 71 -8.75 -4.90 1.60
N SER A 72 -8.36 -5.31 2.81
CA SER A 72 -7.46 -4.56 3.68
C SER A 72 -6.56 -5.48 4.50
N VAL A 73 -5.41 -4.95 4.91
CA VAL A 73 -4.43 -5.62 5.77
C VAL A 73 -4.15 -4.75 6.99
N ALA A 74 -4.17 -5.38 8.16
CA ALA A 74 -3.89 -4.68 9.41
C ALA A 74 -2.42 -4.28 9.49
N ASN A 75 -2.16 -2.99 9.73
CA ASN A 75 -0.84 -2.54 10.13
C ASN A 75 -0.69 -2.84 11.64
N PRO A 76 0.29 -3.67 12.06
CA PRO A 76 0.49 -3.94 13.48
C PRO A 76 1.06 -2.73 14.24
N GLU A 77 1.54 -1.71 13.51
CA GLU A 77 2.22 -0.54 14.03
C GLU A 77 1.49 0.77 13.70
N HIS A 78 2.04 1.88 14.18
CA HIS A 78 1.44 3.19 13.96
C HIS A 78 1.84 3.77 12.59
N GLY A 79 0.85 4.17 11.80
CA GLY A 79 1.05 4.90 10.56
C GLY A 79 1.74 4.06 9.47
N VAL A 80 1.41 4.37 8.21
CA VAL A 80 1.98 3.74 7.02
C VAL A 80 2.71 4.81 6.23
N THR A 81 4.02 4.64 6.04
CA THR A 81 4.84 5.67 5.39
C THR A 81 4.97 5.48 3.88
N ASN A 82 5.00 4.24 3.42
CA ASN A 82 5.10 3.87 2.00
C ASN A 82 4.39 2.53 1.80
N VAL A 83 3.81 2.33 0.62
CA VAL A 83 3.22 1.04 0.20
C VAL A 83 3.71 0.71 -1.21
N LEU A 84 4.02 -0.56 -1.44
CA LEU A 84 4.49 -1.08 -2.73
C LEU A 84 3.89 -2.47 -2.94
N ILE A 85 3.69 -2.83 -4.20
CA ILE A 85 3.31 -4.18 -4.63
C ILE A 85 4.35 -4.67 -5.64
N GLY A 86 4.79 -5.91 -5.51
CA GLY A 86 5.66 -6.54 -6.49
C GLY A 86 6.22 -7.88 -6.03
N GLU A 87 6.71 -8.66 -6.98
CA GLU A 87 7.42 -9.92 -6.72
C GLU A 87 8.79 -9.61 -6.12
N VAL A 88 9.04 -10.03 -4.88
CA VAL A 88 10.33 -9.87 -4.19
C VAL A 88 10.98 -11.18 -3.83
N ASP A 89 10.29 -12.30 -4.01
CA ASP A 89 10.88 -13.63 -3.86
C ASP A 89 10.76 -14.48 -5.14
N SER A 90 10.72 -15.80 -5.01
CA SER A 90 10.72 -16.75 -6.14
C SER A 90 9.46 -17.61 -6.18
N ASP A 91 8.43 -17.26 -5.40
CA ASP A 91 7.10 -17.80 -5.62
C ASP A 91 6.40 -17.07 -6.80
N ALA A 92 5.12 -17.33 -6.99
CA ALA A 92 4.37 -16.77 -8.13
C ALA A 92 3.33 -15.73 -7.68
N SER A 93 3.36 -15.38 -6.40
CA SER A 93 2.45 -14.45 -5.76
C SER A 93 3.14 -13.08 -5.65
N LEU A 94 2.33 -12.03 -5.75
CA LEU A 94 2.82 -10.68 -5.48
C LEU A 94 2.91 -10.44 -3.97
N GLU A 95 3.91 -9.68 -3.55
CA GLU A 95 4.01 -9.19 -2.18
C GLU A 95 3.48 -7.77 -2.01
N LEU A 96 2.81 -7.53 -0.87
CA LEU A 96 2.54 -6.22 -0.31
C LEU A 96 3.65 -5.83 0.67
N ILE A 97 4.29 -4.70 0.39
CA ILE A 97 5.41 -4.18 1.17
C ILE A 97 5.05 -2.81 1.72
N TRP A 98 5.27 -2.58 3.02
CA TRP A 98 5.04 -1.26 3.60
C TRP A 98 5.96 -0.94 4.77
N GLY A 99 6.20 0.35 4.95
CA GLY A 99 6.86 0.89 6.14
C GLY A 99 5.84 1.31 7.20
N ALA A 100 6.14 1.06 8.48
CA ALA A 100 5.29 1.42 9.60
C ALA A 100 6.08 1.80 10.86
N GLY A 101 5.43 2.49 11.79
CA GLY A 101 5.99 2.88 13.10
C GLY A 101 6.21 4.39 13.26
N HIS A 102 6.30 5.13 12.15
CA HIS A 102 6.85 6.50 12.09
C HIS A 102 6.11 7.53 12.97
N SER A 103 4.83 7.33 13.27
CA SER A 103 4.08 8.25 14.14
C SER A 103 4.17 7.91 15.64
N SER A 104 5.12 7.06 16.04
CA SER A 104 5.36 6.61 17.42
C SER A 104 6.84 6.79 17.82
N THR A 105 7.16 6.47 19.08
CA THR A 105 8.55 6.38 19.56
C THR A 105 9.08 4.95 19.64
N GLU A 106 8.25 3.98 19.27
CA GLU A 106 8.64 2.58 19.14
C GLU A 106 9.43 2.37 17.83
N PRO A 107 10.08 1.22 17.62
CA PRO A 107 10.87 0.99 16.40
C PRO A 107 10.03 1.06 15.13
N ASP A 108 10.66 1.55 14.05
CA ASP A 108 10.10 1.46 12.70
C ASP A 108 10.40 0.11 12.06
N TYR A 109 9.47 -0.35 11.23
CA TYR A 109 9.54 -1.64 10.56
C TYR A 109 9.20 -1.56 9.07
N LEU A 110 9.84 -2.43 8.30
CA LEU A 110 9.42 -2.83 6.97
C LEU A 110 8.74 -4.19 7.06
N TYR A 111 7.53 -4.30 6.52
CA TYR A 111 6.76 -5.55 6.44
C TYR A 111 6.64 -6.02 5.00
N ILE A 112 6.61 -7.34 4.82
CA ILE A 112 6.35 -8.02 3.55
C ILE A 112 5.30 -9.09 3.80
N HIS A 113 4.17 -8.98 3.11
CA HIS A 113 3.08 -9.93 3.15
C HIS A 113 2.82 -10.50 1.77
N ASP A 114 2.55 -11.80 1.70
CA ASP A 114 2.00 -12.46 0.51
C ASP A 114 0.57 -11.99 0.30
N ILE A 115 0.21 -11.52 -0.90
CA ILE A 115 -1.12 -10.96 -1.17
C ILE A 115 -2.21 -12.03 -1.15
N ASP A 116 -1.92 -13.21 -1.70
CA ASP A 116 -2.92 -14.28 -1.87
C ASP A 116 -3.38 -14.86 -0.53
N SER A 117 -2.43 -15.10 0.39
CA SER A 117 -2.70 -15.59 1.74
C SER A 117 -2.94 -14.47 2.75
N GLY A 118 -2.50 -13.25 2.46
CA GLY A 118 -2.48 -12.12 3.39
C GLY A 118 -1.48 -12.29 4.54
N MET A 119 -0.64 -13.33 4.50
CA MET A 119 0.24 -13.70 5.61
C MET A 119 1.57 -12.96 5.52
N ARG A 120 2.11 -12.60 6.69
CA ARG A 120 3.45 -12.03 6.80
C ARG A 120 4.51 -13.04 6.40
N GLN A 121 5.22 -12.76 5.31
CA GLN A 121 6.43 -13.50 4.92
C GLN A 121 7.66 -12.98 5.68
N TRP A 122 7.79 -11.65 5.86
CA TRP A 122 8.97 -11.05 6.51
C TRP A 122 8.69 -9.73 7.24
N GLN A 123 9.55 -9.41 8.22
CA GLN A 123 9.62 -8.12 8.91
C GLN A 123 11.09 -7.77 9.21
N SER A 124 11.44 -6.49 9.13
CA SER A 124 12.78 -6.01 9.51
C SER A 124 13.07 -6.19 11.00
N PRO A 125 14.33 -6.42 11.41
CA PRO A 125 14.71 -6.35 12.81
C PRO A 125 14.42 -4.97 13.42
N GLU A 126 14.21 -4.93 14.74
CA GLU A 126 14.04 -3.69 15.49
C GLU A 126 15.25 -2.75 15.29
N GLY A 127 15.00 -1.46 15.03
CA GLY A 127 16.06 -0.44 14.96
C GLY A 127 16.83 -0.34 13.64
N SER A 128 16.24 -0.77 12.51
CA SER A 128 16.88 -0.73 11.19
C SER A 128 16.99 0.66 10.53
N GLU A 129 16.90 1.76 11.31
CA GLU A 129 17.40 3.08 10.89
C GLU A 129 18.94 3.10 10.91
N GLY A 130 19.56 2.44 9.92
CA GLY A 130 20.98 2.53 9.65
C GLY A 130 21.76 1.23 9.75
N GLY A 131 22.00 0.61 8.60
CA GLY A 131 23.20 -0.21 8.41
C GLY A 131 23.10 -1.67 8.81
N SER A 132 22.24 -2.44 8.15
CA SER A 132 22.63 -3.75 7.62
C SER A 132 21.62 -4.17 6.55
N GLN A 133 22.11 -4.45 5.34
CA GLN A 133 21.29 -5.06 4.31
C GLN A 133 20.90 -6.47 4.79
N PRO A 134 19.60 -6.83 4.84
CA PRO A 134 19.26 -8.23 4.85
C PRO A 134 19.70 -8.81 3.51
N SER A 135 20.66 -9.72 3.53
CA SER A 135 20.94 -10.58 2.38
C SER A 135 19.73 -11.49 2.20
N VAL A 136 18.90 -11.20 1.19
CA VAL A 136 18.00 -12.21 0.64
C VAL A 136 18.91 -13.27 0.02
N LEU A 137 19.05 -14.41 0.70
CA LEU A 137 19.66 -15.59 0.12
C LEU A 137 18.67 -16.15 -0.89
N VAL A 138 18.85 -15.79 -2.16
CA VAL A 138 18.30 -16.53 -3.28
C VAL A 138 19.12 -17.82 -3.39
N SER A 139 18.52 -18.97 -3.07
CA SER A 139 19.11 -20.29 -3.34
C SER A 139 18.64 -20.84 -4.67
#